data_AF-A0A026VSB4-F1
#
_entry.id   AF-A0A026VSB4-F1
#
_cell.length_a   1.000
_cell.length_b   1.000
_cell.length_c   1.000
_cell.angle_alpha   90.00
_cell.angle_beta   90.00
_cell.angle_gamma   90.00
#
_symmetry.space_group_name_H-M   'P 1'
#
loop_
_entity.id
_entity.type
_entity.pdbx_description
1 polymer ?
#
loop_
_entity_poly.entity_id
_entity_poly.type
_entity_poly.pdbx_seq_one_letter_code
_entity_poly.pdbx_strand_id
1 'polypeptide(L)'
;MATEKQKRSQLPVSITKLHLPDPNRVIDILDHGLRLNFEEVTVDWMDCPDLRKFGLAAPGLCGNPVLLELGNLSYLSPWPRQNKIYSFKHILSQLDLLGQDNFIIGAGKHSAPPYYNHG
;
A
#
# COMPACT_ATOMS: atom_id res chain seq x y z
N MET A 1 22.20 30.75 9.88
CA MET A 1 22.24 29.49 10.65
C MET A 1 21.85 28.37 9.72
N ALA A 2 22.76 27.42 9.49
CA ALA A 2 22.55 26.31 8.56
C ALA A 2 21.50 25.34 9.13
N THR A 3 20.50 25.00 8.33
CA THR A 3 19.56 23.91 8.63
C THR A 3 20.30 22.59 8.54
N GLU A 4 20.55 21.99 9.68
CA GLU A 4 21.14 20.67 9.83
C GLU A 4 20.16 19.66 9.21
N LYS A 5 20.46 19.18 7.99
CA LYS A 5 19.74 18.08 7.37
C LYS A 5 19.98 16.84 8.23
N GLN A 6 19.04 16.54 9.10
CA GLN A 6 19.07 15.33 9.91
C GLN A 6 19.14 14.11 8.98
N LYS A 7 20.29 13.44 8.98
CA LYS A 7 20.56 12.23 8.20
C LYS A 7 19.55 11.17 8.65
N ARG A 8 18.52 10.92 7.83
CA ARG A 8 17.52 9.88 8.13
C ARG A 8 18.24 8.54 8.16
N SER A 9 18.13 7.83 9.28
CA SER A 9 18.74 6.52 9.43
C SER A 9 18.03 5.51 8.53
N GLN A 10 18.78 4.55 7.97
CA GLN A 10 18.25 3.44 7.19
C GLN A 10 17.21 2.66 8.02
N LEU A 11 16.06 2.36 7.42
CA LEU A 11 15.04 1.55 8.07
C LEU A 11 15.44 0.07 8.00
N PRO A 12 15.18 -0.75 9.03
CA PRO A 12 15.31 -2.19 8.88
C PRO A 12 14.23 -2.67 7.89
N VAL A 13 14.65 -3.35 6.82
CA VAL A 13 13.77 -3.87 5.77
C VAL A 13 14.01 -5.36 5.60
N SER A 14 12.91 -6.12 5.53
CA SER A 14 12.89 -7.52 5.14
C SER A 14 12.10 -7.66 3.85
N ILE A 15 12.61 -8.45 2.91
CA ILE A 15 11.97 -8.69 1.62
C ILE A 15 11.72 -10.19 1.50
N THR A 16 10.49 -10.57 1.18
CA THR A 16 10.10 -11.96 0.97
C THR A 16 9.29 -12.07 -0.31
N LYS A 17 9.59 -13.10 -1.11
CA LYS A 17 8.81 -13.41 -2.32
C LYS A 17 7.54 -14.14 -1.91
N LEU A 18 6.40 -13.63 -2.35
CA LEU A 18 5.12 -14.29 -2.15
C LEU A 18 4.86 -15.32 -3.25
N HIS A 19 4.12 -16.37 -2.91
CA HIS A 19 3.62 -17.31 -3.90
C HIS A 19 2.60 -16.63 -4.81
N LEU A 20 2.70 -16.87 -6.11
CA LEU A 20 1.77 -16.39 -7.13
C LEU A 20 0.86 -17.56 -7.52
N PRO A 21 -0.34 -17.67 -6.94
CA PRO A 21 -1.26 -18.76 -7.27
C PRO A 21 -1.77 -18.65 -8.70
N ASP A 22 -2.22 -19.79 -9.25
CA ASP A 22 -2.93 -19.84 -10.51
C ASP A 22 -4.20 -18.98 -10.45
N PRO A 23 -4.46 -18.11 -11.45
CA PRO A 23 -5.64 -17.26 -11.50
C PRO A 23 -6.97 -18.01 -11.34
N ASN A 24 -7.15 -19.16 -12.01
CA ASN A 24 -8.40 -19.92 -11.90
C ASN A 24 -8.57 -20.46 -10.49
N ARG A 25 -7.47 -20.90 -9.87
CA ARG A 25 -7.52 -21.34 -8.46
C ARG A 25 -7.96 -20.22 -7.51
N VAL A 26 -7.54 -18.98 -7.77
CA VAL A 26 -7.97 -17.81 -6.97
C VAL A 26 -9.46 -17.54 -7.18
N ILE A 27 -9.94 -17.57 -8.43
CA ILE A 27 -11.37 -17.42 -8.76
C ILE A 27 -12.20 -18.44 -8.00
N ASP A 28 -11.85 -19.73 -8.10
CA ASP A 28 -12.59 -20.83 -7.47
C ASP A 28 -12.71 -20.67 -5.95
N ILE A 29 -11.60 -20.32 -5.28
CA ILE A 29 -11.58 -20.16 -3.82
C ILE A 29 -12.42 -18.96 -3.40
N LEU A 30 -12.29 -17.83 -4.10
CA LEU A 30 -13.03 -16.62 -3.77
C LEU A 30 -14.53 -16.79 -4.03
N ASP A 31 -14.92 -17.36 -5.17
CA ASP A 31 -16.32 -17.62 -5.51
C ASP A 31 -16.96 -18.52 -4.44
N HIS A 32 -16.31 -19.66 -4.15
CA HIS A 32 -16.81 -20.59 -3.13
C HIS A 32 -16.92 -19.93 -1.74
N GLY A 33 -15.88 -19.22 -1.30
CA GLY A 33 -15.86 -18.60 0.03
C GLY A 33 -16.87 -17.46 0.20
N LEU A 34 -17.06 -16.65 -0.84
CA LEU A 34 -18.02 -15.55 -0.82
C LEU A 34 -19.47 -16.07 -0.82
N ARG A 35 -19.78 -17.13 -1.57
CA ARG A 35 -21.14 -17.73 -1.60
C ARG A 35 -21.62 -18.27 -0.27
N LEU A 36 -20.73 -18.50 0.69
CA LEU A 36 -21.12 -18.86 2.06
C LEU A 36 -21.78 -17.70 2.81
N ASN A 37 -21.59 -16.46 2.36
CA ASN A 37 -22.00 -15.25 3.06
C ASN A 37 -22.89 -14.31 2.21
N PHE A 38 -22.97 -14.53 0.89
CA PHE A 38 -23.71 -13.69 -0.04
C PHE A 38 -24.62 -14.54 -0.93
N GLU A 39 -25.84 -14.06 -1.19
CA GLU A 39 -26.85 -14.74 -2.00
C GLU A 39 -26.42 -14.83 -3.48
N GLU A 40 -25.93 -13.74 -4.03
CA GLU A 40 -25.43 -13.65 -5.41
C GLU A 40 -23.95 -13.28 -5.42
N VAL A 41 -23.15 -14.07 -6.14
CA VAL A 41 -21.70 -13.87 -6.29
C VAL A 41 -21.32 -14.12 -7.74
N THR A 42 -20.44 -13.28 -8.26
CA THR A 42 -19.72 -13.48 -9.52
C THR A 42 -18.27 -13.07 -9.30
N VAL A 43 -17.34 -13.95 -9.66
CA VAL A 43 -15.91 -13.70 -9.55
C VAL A 43 -15.28 -14.00 -10.91
N ASP A 44 -14.69 -12.99 -11.52
CA ASP A 44 -14.07 -13.09 -12.84
C ASP A 44 -12.62 -12.61 -12.79
N TRP A 45 -11.78 -13.25 -13.60
CA TRP A 45 -10.46 -12.73 -13.90
C TRP A 45 -10.53 -11.86 -15.15
N MET A 46 -10.31 -10.57 -15.00
CA MET A 46 -10.51 -9.59 -16.06
C MET A 46 -9.33 -8.62 -16.18
N ASP A 47 -9.23 -7.97 -17.33
CA ASP A 47 -8.32 -6.84 -17.51
C ASP A 47 -8.70 -5.69 -16.57
N CYS A 48 -7.68 -5.06 -15.98
CA CYS A 48 -7.89 -3.94 -15.06
C CYS A 48 -8.49 -2.75 -15.83
N PRO A 49 -9.69 -2.27 -15.44
CA PRO A 49 -10.26 -1.09 -16.08
C PRO A 49 -9.45 0.16 -15.69
N ASP A 50 -9.53 1.22 -16.50
CA ASP A 50 -8.91 2.50 -16.13
C ASP A 50 -9.48 3.02 -14.81
N LEU A 51 -8.67 3.00 -13.75
CA LEU A 51 -9.10 3.35 -12.39
C LEU A 51 -9.17 4.85 -12.14
N ARG A 52 -8.66 5.68 -13.05
CA ARG A 52 -8.81 7.15 -12.96
C ARG A 52 -10.28 7.56 -12.99
N LYS A 53 -11.14 6.76 -13.63
CA LYS A 53 -12.61 6.97 -13.63
C LYS A 53 -13.24 6.85 -12.23
N PHE A 54 -12.54 6.23 -11.29
CA PHE A 54 -12.93 6.12 -9.88
C PHE A 54 -12.14 7.09 -8.97
N GLY A 55 -11.40 8.04 -9.54
CA GLY A 55 -10.64 9.05 -8.79
C GLY A 55 -9.26 8.61 -8.30
N LEU A 56 -8.73 7.47 -8.77
CA LEU A 56 -7.37 7.05 -8.45
C LEU A 56 -6.35 7.85 -9.29
N ALA A 57 -5.15 8.05 -8.72
CA ALA A 57 -4.07 8.79 -9.38
C ALA A 57 -3.39 8.00 -10.53
N ALA A 58 -3.64 6.69 -10.62
CA ALA A 58 -3.05 5.81 -11.61
C ALA A 58 -4.13 5.05 -12.41
N PRO A 59 -3.85 4.65 -13.65
CA PRO A 59 -4.82 3.95 -14.50
C PRO A 59 -5.12 2.52 -14.05
N GLY A 60 -4.30 1.90 -13.21
CA GLY A 60 -4.50 0.51 -12.79
C GLY A 60 -3.64 0.09 -11.61
N LEU A 61 -3.85 -1.15 -11.15
CA LEU A 61 -3.09 -1.79 -10.04
C LEU A 61 -2.09 -2.85 -10.53
N CYS A 62 -2.07 -3.12 -11.83
CA CYS A 62 -1.17 -4.10 -12.45
C CYS A 62 0.27 -3.60 -12.54
N GLY A 63 1.20 -4.49 -12.94
CA GLY A 63 2.63 -4.19 -13.07
C GLY A 63 3.46 -5.10 -12.16
N ASN A 64 4.23 -4.50 -11.25
CA ASN A 64 5.03 -5.21 -10.25
C ASN A 64 4.43 -5.01 -8.84
N PRO A 65 3.32 -5.70 -8.49
CA PRO A 65 2.63 -5.48 -7.23
C PRO A 65 3.50 -5.92 -6.05
N VAL A 66 3.56 -5.07 -5.02
CA VAL A 66 4.30 -5.33 -3.77
C VAL A 66 3.38 -5.04 -2.59
N LEU A 67 3.33 -5.96 -1.63
CA LEU A 67 2.71 -5.71 -0.34
C LEU A 67 3.74 -5.02 0.58
N LEU A 68 3.41 -3.80 1.01
CA LEU A 68 4.25 -3.02 1.91
C LEU A 68 3.61 -2.91 3.29
N GLU A 69 4.17 -3.61 4.27
CA GLU A 69 3.79 -3.48 5.68
C GLU A 69 4.76 -2.55 6.40
N LEU A 70 4.23 -1.53 7.08
CA LEU A 70 5.04 -0.51 7.77
C LEU A 70 4.60 -0.33 9.21
N GLY A 71 5.57 -0.42 10.12
CA GLY A 71 5.39 -0.15 11.53
C GLY A 71 4.80 -1.35 12.28
N ASN A 72 4.02 -1.06 13.31
CA ASN A 72 3.40 -2.08 14.16
C ASN A 72 2.22 -1.44 14.91
N LEU A 73 1.15 -2.19 15.16
CA LEU A 73 -0.02 -1.71 15.89
C LEU A 73 0.33 -1.23 17.32
N SER A 74 1.34 -1.84 17.96
CA SER A 74 1.87 -1.42 19.27
C SER A 74 2.46 -0.01 19.29
N TYR A 75 2.68 0.61 18.12
CA TYR A 75 3.09 2.01 18.05
C TYR A 75 1.90 2.96 18.25
N LEU A 76 0.67 2.45 18.22
CA LEU A 76 -0.56 3.22 18.35
C LEU A 76 -1.21 3.08 19.73
N SER A 77 -1.02 1.94 20.41
CA SER A 77 -1.75 1.60 21.64
C SER A 77 -0.85 0.88 22.66
N PRO A 78 -1.03 1.08 23.98
CA PRO A 78 -1.98 2.01 24.61
C PRO A 78 -1.54 3.48 24.51
N TRP A 79 -0.24 3.73 24.36
CA TRP A 79 0.34 5.07 24.27
C TRP A 79 1.00 5.27 22.90
N PRO A 80 0.49 6.20 22.06
CA PRO A 80 1.03 6.42 20.73
C PRO A 80 2.50 6.88 20.73
N ARG A 81 3.34 6.21 19.94
CA ARG A 81 4.74 6.59 19.72
C ARG A 81 4.83 7.63 18.60
N GLN A 82 4.76 8.91 18.95
CA GLN A 82 4.72 10.02 17.97
C GLN A 82 5.96 10.12 17.07
N ASN A 83 7.10 9.58 17.50
CA ASN A 83 8.33 9.56 16.70
C ASN A 83 8.37 8.46 15.62
N LYS A 84 7.34 7.61 15.53
CA LYS A 84 7.21 6.58 14.49
C LYS A 84 6.55 7.17 13.24
N ILE A 85 7.28 8.05 12.56
CA ILE A 85 6.86 8.73 11.33
C ILE A 85 7.64 8.13 10.15
N TYR A 86 6.92 7.78 9.09
CA TYR A 86 7.50 7.20 7.88
C TYR A 86 7.25 8.12 6.68
N SER A 87 8.17 8.08 5.72
CA SER A 87 8.02 8.80 4.45
C SER A 87 8.13 7.81 3.31
N PHE A 88 7.09 7.73 2.48
CA PHE A 88 7.12 6.89 1.28
C PHE A 88 8.28 7.24 0.36
N LYS A 89 8.62 8.53 0.18
CA LYS A 89 9.80 8.93 -0.60
C LYS A 89 11.11 8.33 -0.06
N HIS A 90 11.28 8.34 1.27
CA HIS A 90 12.47 7.75 1.90
C HIS A 90 12.50 6.23 1.73
N ILE A 91 11.36 5.57 1.90
CA ILE A 91 11.23 4.11 1.74
C ILE A 91 11.53 3.70 0.30
N LEU A 92 10.90 4.36 -0.69
CA LEU A 92 11.15 4.10 -2.10
C LEU A 92 12.61 4.35 -2.48
N SER A 93 13.23 5.39 -1.92
CA SER A 93 14.67 5.64 -2.13
C SER A 93 15.55 4.53 -1.57
N GLN A 94 15.20 3.95 -0.42
CA GLN A 94 15.96 2.85 0.19
C GLN A 94 15.76 1.52 -0.58
N LEU A 95 14.64 1.37 -1.27
CA LEU A 95 14.30 0.20 -2.09
C LEU A 95 14.74 0.34 -3.56
N ASP A 96 15.45 1.40 -3.92
CA ASP A 96 15.83 1.73 -5.31
C ASP A 96 14.63 1.86 -6.27
N LEU A 97 13.48 2.25 -5.73
CA LEU A 97 12.23 2.47 -6.48
C LEU A 97 11.96 3.96 -6.75
N LEU A 98 12.76 4.87 -6.21
CA LEU A 98 12.56 6.31 -6.42
C LEU A 98 12.76 6.69 -7.89
N GLY A 99 11.83 7.47 -8.45
CA GLY A 99 11.86 7.89 -9.86
C GLY A 99 11.18 6.93 -10.83
N GLN A 100 10.66 5.80 -10.34
CA GLN A 100 9.77 4.92 -11.09
C GLN A 100 8.30 5.33 -10.93
N ASP A 101 7.44 4.84 -11.81
CA ASP A 101 5.98 5.03 -11.74
C ASP A 101 5.37 4.19 -10.61
N ASN A 102 5.53 4.67 -9.38
CA ASN A 102 5.01 4.02 -8.18
C ASN A 102 3.61 4.54 -7.85
N PHE A 103 2.64 3.62 -7.80
CA PHE A 103 1.31 3.90 -7.26
C PHE A 103 1.13 3.17 -5.91
N ILE A 104 0.92 3.94 -4.84
CA ILE A 104 0.76 3.41 -3.47
C ILE A 104 -0.67 3.67 -3.02
N ILE A 105 -1.37 2.61 -2.63
CA ILE A 105 -2.72 2.65 -2.07
C ILE A 105 -2.79 1.75 -0.83
N GLY A 106 -3.60 2.13 0.16
CA GLY A 106 -3.79 1.33 1.37
C GLY A 106 -4.37 2.14 2.52
N ALA A 107 -4.30 1.55 3.72
CA ALA A 107 -4.78 2.16 4.95
C ALA A 107 -3.61 2.37 5.93
N GLY A 108 -3.68 3.44 6.72
CA GLY A 108 -2.67 3.73 7.73
C GLY A 108 -3.03 4.95 8.58
N LYS A 109 -2.25 5.18 9.64
CA LYS A 109 -2.38 6.39 10.46
C LYS A 109 -1.48 7.49 9.89
N HIS A 110 -2.05 8.66 9.66
CA HIS A 110 -1.31 9.85 9.27
C HIS A 110 -0.90 10.70 10.49
N SER A 111 0.20 11.43 10.37
CA SER A 111 0.67 12.39 11.38
C SER A 111 0.11 13.79 11.09
N ALA A 112 -0.78 14.30 11.97
CA ALA A 112 -1.44 15.63 11.92
C ALA A 112 -2.48 15.81 10.78
N PRO A 113 -3.50 16.69 10.92
CA PRO A 113 -4.63 16.71 9.99
C PRO A 113 -4.20 17.13 8.58
N PRO A 114 -4.77 16.52 7.54
CA PRO A 114 -4.48 16.93 6.17
C PRO A 114 -4.96 18.37 6.00
N TYR A 115 -4.04 19.29 5.76
CA TYR A 115 -4.39 20.50 5.03
C TYR A 115 -4.76 20.04 3.61
N TYR A 116 -6.05 19.79 3.39
CA TYR A 116 -6.57 19.67 2.04
C TYR A 116 -6.43 21.05 1.40
N ASN A 117 -5.39 21.20 0.59
CA ASN A 117 -5.26 22.38 -0.25
C ASN A 117 -6.33 22.24 -1.33
N HIS A 118 -7.49 22.87 -1.13
CA HIS A 118 -8.51 23.05 -2.16
C HIS A 118 -7.98 24.09 -3.15
N GLY A 119 -7.02 23.67 -3.97
CA GLY A 119 -6.62 24.39 -5.18
C GLY A 119 -7.60 24.12 -6.31
#